data_AF-A0A0V8ENK9-F1
#
_entry.id   AF-A0A0V8ENK9-F1
#
_cell.length_a   1.000
_cell.length_b   1.000
_cell.length_c   1.000
_cell.angle_alpha   90.00
_cell.angle_beta   90.00
_cell.angle_gamma   90.00
#
_symmetry.space_group_name_H-M   'P 1'
#
loop_
_entity.id
_entity.type
_entity.pdbx_description
1 polymer ?
#
loop_
_entity_poly.entity_id
_entity_poly.type
_entity_poly.pdbx_seq_one_letter_code
_entity_poly.pdbx_strand_id
1 'polypeptide(L)'
;MFEKILLEERNLKFSAKILEVAIYENDELYWPEFYYEDGMVLNLLYEKVGQEGKKPKRAVGIKLSVGMEIPKELEGKFKFARQRSKLAGEIRGSYFTIKQEWL
;
A
#
# COMPACT_ATOMS: atom_id res chain seq x y z
N MET A 1 -14.11 2.11 -1.26
CA MET A 1 -13.41 3.09 -0.40
C MET A 1 -11.94 3.24 -0.78
N PHE A 2 -11.16 2.15 -0.77
CA PHE A 2 -9.73 2.21 -1.07
C PHE A 2 -9.39 2.84 -2.43
N GLU A 3 -10.15 2.54 -3.48
CA GLU A 3 -9.97 3.20 -4.80
C GLU A 3 -10.13 4.73 -4.74
N LYS A 4 -11.04 5.25 -3.90
CA LYS A 4 -11.18 6.70 -3.70
C LYS A 4 -9.96 7.29 -3.01
N ILE A 5 -9.41 6.60 -2.01
CA ILE A 5 -8.16 6.99 -1.35
C ILE A 5 -7.03 7.10 -2.38
N LEU A 6 -6.85 6.09 -3.22
CA LEU A 6 -5.82 6.07 -4.26
C LEU A 6 -5.99 7.24 -5.26
N LEU A 7 -7.22 7.48 -5.69
CA LEU A 7 -7.55 8.54 -6.65
C LEU A 7 -7.33 9.93 -6.04
N GLU A 8 -7.87 10.21 -4.86
CA GLU A 8 -7.85 11.54 -4.27
C GLU A 8 -6.49 11.90 -3.65
N GLU A 9 -5.78 10.93 -3.06
CA GLU A 9 -4.46 11.19 -2.48
C GLU A 9 -3.38 11.33 -3.55
N ARG A 10 -3.42 10.53 -4.62
CA ARG A 10 -2.30 10.40 -5.56
C ARG A 10 -2.69 10.29 -7.04
N ASN A 11 -3.96 10.45 -7.39
CA ASN A 11 -4.46 10.26 -8.76
C ASN A 11 -4.05 8.90 -9.35
N LEU A 12 -4.23 7.85 -8.57
CA LEU A 12 -3.89 6.47 -8.95
C LEU A 12 -5.18 5.68 -9.24
N LYS A 13 -5.19 5.00 -10.39
CA LYS A 13 -6.23 4.05 -10.79
C LYS A 13 -5.57 2.89 -11.51
N PHE A 14 -5.56 1.72 -10.90
CA PHE A 14 -4.89 0.54 -11.44
C PHE A 14 -5.80 -0.23 -12.39
N SER A 15 -5.22 -0.68 -13.50
CA SER A 15 -5.90 -1.52 -14.51
C SER A 15 -5.85 -3.01 -14.18
N ALA A 16 -4.82 -3.45 -13.44
CA ALA A 16 -4.65 -4.84 -13.04
C ALA A 16 -5.81 -5.32 -12.18
N LYS A 17 -6.22 -6.57 -12.39
CA LYS A 17 -7.29 -7.21 -11.61
C LYS A 17 -6.81 -7.52 -10.19
N ILE A 18 -7.66 -7.20 -9.21
CA ILE A 18 -7.50 -7.67 -7.83
C ILE A 18 -7.86 -9.16 -7.79
N LEU A 19 -6.92 -9.99 -7.34
CA LEU A 19 -7.12 -11.41 -7.13
C LEU A 19 -7.67 -11.71 -5.74
N GLU A 20 -7.21 -10.99 -4.72
CA GLU A 20 -7.57 -11.24 -3.34
C GLU A 20 -7.51 -9.95 -2.50
N VAL A 21 -8.36 -9.89 -1.48
CA VAL A 21 -8.35 -8.84 -0.45
C VAL A 21 -8.35 -9.51 0.91
N ALA A 22 -7.30 -9.27 1.69
CA ALA A 22 -7.22 -9.70 3.08
C ALA A 22 -7.44 -8.48 3.97
N ILE A 23 -8.37 -8.55 4.91
CA ILE A 23 -8.70 -7.42 5.79
C ILE A 23 -8.35 -7.79 7.22
N TYR A 24 -7.42 -7.03 7.80
CA TYR A 24 -7.22 -7.00 9.25
C TYR A 24 -7.87 -5.74 9.82
N GLU A 25 -8.70 -5.89 10.85
CA GLU A 25 -9.29 -4.77 11.56
C GLU A 25 -9.44 -5.09 13.05
N ASN A 26 -9.15 -4.11 13.89
CA ASN A 26 -9.47 -4.08 15.32
C ASN A 26 -9.84 -2.64 15.73
N ASP A 27 -10.00 -2.38 17.03
CA ASP A 27 -10.41 -1.06 17.54
C ASP A 27 -9.40 0.06 17.26
N GLU A 28 -8.13 -0.27 17.03
CA GLU A 28 -7.04 0.70 16.86
C GLU A 28 -6.53 0.80 15.42
N LEU A 29 -6.75 -0.24 14.61
CA LEU A 29 -6.12 -0.39 13.31
C LEU A 29 -7.09 -0.95 12.27
N TYR A 30 -7.10 -0.32 11.11
CA TYR A 30 -7.65 -0.89 9.88
C TYR A 30 -6.50 -1.09 8.89
N TRP A 31 -6.27 -2.34 8.47
CA TRP A 31 -5.12 -2.70 7.64
C TRP A 31 -5.47 -3.74 6.55
N PRO A 32 -6.24 -3.35 5.53
CA PRO A 32 -6.47 -4.21 4.38
C PRO A 32 -5.23 -4.28 3.47
N GLU A 33 -5.04 -5.46 2.88
CA GLU A 33 -4.11 -5.74 1.80
C GLU A 33 -4.86 -6.20 0.54
N PHE A 34 -4.40 -5.75 -0.62
CA PHE A 34 -4.98 -5.99 -1.93
C PHE A 34 -3.92 -6.61 -2.83
N TYR A 35 -4.17 -7.82 -3.32
CA TYR A 35 -3.26 -8.59 -4.14
C TYR A 35 -3.70 -8.50 -5.61
N TYR A 36 -2.82 -8.04 -6.48
CA TYR A 36 -3.09 -7.85 -7.91
C TYR A 36 -2.44 -8.95 -8.75
N GLU A 37 -3.03 -9.23 -9.91
CA GLU A 37 -2.57 -10.29 -10.82
C GLU A 37 -1.16 -10.08 -11.38
N ASP A 38 -0.70 -8.83 -11.43
CA ASP A 38 0.65 -8.44 -11.86
C ASP A 38 1.70 -8.55 -10.73
N GLY A 39 1.33 -9.17 -9.61
CA GLY A 39 2.21 -9.39 -8.45
C GLY A 39 2.49 -8.13 -7.63
N MET A 40 1.72 -7.04 -7.85
CA MET A 40 1.66 -5.90 -6.95
C MET A 40 0.78 -6.22 -5.73
N VAL A 41 1.22 -5.74 -4.56
CA VAL A 41 0.41 -5.73 -3.33
C VAL A 41 0.33 -4.31 -2.82
N LEU A 42 -0.90 -3.84 -2.61
CA LEU A 42 -1.16 -2.58 -1.92
C LEU A 42 -1.68 -2.87 -0.53
N ASN A 43 -1.29 -2.08 0.46
CA ASN A 43 -1.90 -2.12 1.78
C ASN A 43 -2.25 -0.71 2.26
N LEU A 44 -3.27 -0.60 3.09
CA LEU A 44 -3.64 0.64 3.77
C LEU A 44 -3.34 0.51 5.25
N LEU A 45 -2.21 1.01 5.73
CA LEU A 45 -2.02 1.19 7.16
C LEU A 45 -2.89 2.37 7.61
N TYR A 46 -3.90 2.13 8.46
CA TYR A 46 -4.74 3.19 9.00
C TYR A 46 -4.91 3.06 10.51
N GLU A 47 -4.03 3.72 11.27
CA GLU A 47 -4.22 3.89 12.70
C GLU A 47 -5.47 4.78 12.93
N LYS A 48 -6.46 4.23 13.64
CA LYS A 48 -7.72 4.91 14.02
C LYS A 48 -7.46 5.96 15.10
N VAL A 49 -6.52 5.65 16.00
CA VAL A 49 -6.07 6.52 17.08
C VAL A 49 -4.55 6.64 17.09
N GLY A 50 -4.03 7.79 17.52
CA GLY A 50 -2.59 8.00 17.68
C GLY A 50 -2.08 7.38 18.98
N GLN A 51 -0.81 6.96 18.98
CA GLN A 51 -0.10 6.61 20.22
C GLN A 51 0.20 7.86 21.04
N GLU A 52 0.47 7.71 22.34
CA GLU A 52 0.74 8.82 23.26
C GLU A 52 1.77 9.82 22.68
N GLY A 53 1.33 11.08 22.53
CA GLY A 53 2.13 12.18 21.98
C GLY A 53 2.37 12.14 20.46
N LYS A 54 1.71 11.25 19.70
CA LYS A 54 1.92 11.09 18.25
C LYS A 54 0.59 11.08 17.49
N LYS A 55 0.61 11.66 16.28
CA LYS A 55 -0.52 11.53 15.34
C LYS A 55 -0.60 10.09 14.81
N PRO A 56 -1.81 9.58 14.51
CA PRO A 56 -1.96 8.28 13.88
C PRO A 56 -1.21 8.22 12.54
N LYS A 57 -0.54 7.10 12.29
CA LYS A 57 0.12 6.80 11.02
C LYS A 57 -0.89 6.25 10.04
N ARG A 58 -0.98 6.93 8.90
CA ARG A 58 -1.85 6.55 7.80
C ARG A 58 -1.05 6.57 6.50
N ALA A 59 -0.95 5.44 5.81
CA ALA A 59 -0.15 5.31 4.61
C ALA A 59 -0.65 4.18 3.71
N VAL A 60 -0.43 4.34 2.41
CA VAL A 60 -0.54 3.23 1.46
C VAL A 60 0.85 2.67 1.21
N GLY A 61 1.05 1.40 1.55
CA GLY A 61 2.25 0.65 1.20
C GLY A 61 2.10 0.00 -0.17
N ILE A 62 3.19 -0.01 -0.95
CA ILE A 62 3.27 -0.62 -2.27
C ILE A 62 4.40 -1.65 -2.24
N LYS A 63 4.10 -2.89 -2.57
CA LYS A 63 5.07 -3.99 -2.67
C LYS A 63 4.96 -4.62 -4.06
N LEU A 64 6.11 -4.99 -4.63
CA LEU A 64 6.19 -5.74 -5.88
C LEU A 64 6.95 -7.04 -5.65
N SER A 65 6.39 -8.13 -6.14
CA SER A 65 7.02 -9.45 -6.15
C SER A 65 8.33 -9.44 -6.96
N VAL A 66 9.19 -10.44 -6.73
CA VAL A 66 10.42 -10.63 -7.50
C VAL A 66 10.07 -10.80 -8.98
N GLY A 67 10.82 -10.15 -9.87
CA GLY A 67 10.67 -10.29 -11.32
C GLY A 67 9.54 -9.47 -11.95
N MET A 68 8.61 -8.91 -11.17
CA MET A 68 7.50 -8.11 -11.71
C MET A 68 7.95 -6.73 -12.22
N GLU A 69 7.31 -6.19 -13.23
CA GLU A 69 7.57 -4.81 -13.66
C GLU A 69 6.93 -3.80 -12.70
N ILE A 70 7.33 -2.54 -12.78
CA ILE A 70 6.63 -1.47 -12.05
C ILE A 70 5.37 -1.15 -12.89
N PRO A 71 4.15 -1.19 -12.32
CA PRO A 71 2.95 -0.78 -13.05
C PRO A 71 3.08 0.63 -13.64
N LYS A 72 2.61 0.84 -14.86
CA LYS A 72 2.71 2.13 -15.60
C LYS A 72 2.15 3.30 -14.80
N GLU A 73 1.13 3.04 -14.00
CA GLU A 73 0.48 4.02 -13.14
C GLU A 73 1.41 4.56 -12.04
N LEU A 74 2.49 3.83 -11.71
CA LEU A 74 3.50 4.13 -10.70
C LEU A 74 4.86 4.56 -11.28
N GLU A 75 5.12 4.28 -12.56
CA GLU A 75 6.38 4.63 -13.24
C GLU A 75 6.67 6.13 -13.12
N GLY A 76 7.91 6.46 -12.72
CA GLY A 76 8.37 7.84 -12.54
C GLY A 76 7.77 8.60 -11.34
N LYS A 77 6.65 8.13 -10.76
CA LYS A 77 6.01 8.76 -9.59
C LYS A 77 6.62 8.32 -8.26
N PHE A 78 7.12 7.08 -8.21
CA PHE A 78 7.63 6.46 -6.99
C PHE A 78 9.05 5.96 -7.16
N LYS A 79 9.86 6.15 -6.10
CA LYS A 79 11.16 5.48 -5.97
C LYS A 79 10.95 4.19 -5.21
N PHE A 80 11.41 3.08 -5.79
CA PHE A 80 11.33 1.76 -5.18
C PHE A 80 12.66 1.39 -4.54
N ALA A 81 12.62 1.10 -3.24
CA ALA A 81 13.74 0.50 -2.53
C ALA A 81 13.72 -1.01 -2.74
N ARG A 82 14.91 -1.60 -2.93
CA ARG A 82 15.10 -3.06 -2.97
C ARG A 82 15.54 -3.52 -1.60
N GLN A 83 14.75 -4.38 -0.97
CA GLN A 83 15.12 -5.06 0.27
C GLN A 83 15.42 -6.53 -0.04
N ARG A 84 16.61 -7.00 0.35
CA ARG A 84 17.06 -8.38 0.14
C ARG A 84 17.15 -9.11 1.46
N SER A 85 16.53 -10.29 1.53
CA SER A 85 16.56 -11.21 2.66
C SER A 85 17.09 -12.56 2.20
N LYS A 86 17.98 -13.17 3.00
CA LYS A 86 18.43 -14.56 2.75
C LYS A 86 17.29 -15.58 2.91
N LEU A 87 16.28 -15.26 3.72
CA LEU A 87 15.16 -16.15 4.01
C LEU A 87 13.95 -15.89 3.09
N ALA A 88 13.64 -14.62 2.83
CA ALA A 88 12.40 -14.20 2.16
C ALA A 88 12.59 -13.68 0.72
N GLY A 89 13.80 -13.78 0.17
CA GLY A 89 14.12 -13.31 -1.17
C GLY A 89 14.24 -11.79 -1.28
N GLU A 90 13.98 -11.25 -2.46
CA GLU A 90 14.01 -9.80 -2.73
C GLU A 90 12.58 -9.24 -2.79
N ILE A 91 12.35 -8.07 -2.22
CA ILE A 91 11.09 -7.34 -2.40
C ILE A 91 11.41 -5.91 -2.80
N ARG A 92 10.59 -5.35 -3.69
CA ARG A 92 10.64 -3.93 -4.02
C ARG A 92 9.48 -3.23 -3.36
N GLY A 93 9.79 -2.21 -2.58
CA GLY A 93 8.80 -1.47 -1.79
C GLY A 93 8.84 0.03 -2.07
N SER A 94 7.67 0.64 -2.00
CA SER A 94 7.50 2.09 -1.88
C SER A 94 6.26 2.36 -1.02
N TYR A 95 5.99 3.63 -0.72
CA TYR A 95 4.78 4.01 0.01
C TYR A 95 4.44 5.48 -0.22
N PHE A 96 3.25 5.88 0.19
CA PHE A 96 2.93 7.28 0.42
C PHE A 96 2.06 7.47 1.65
N THR A 97 2.22 8.59 2.33
CA THR A 97 1.38 8.97 3.46
C THR A 97 0.04 9.52 2.99
N ILE A 98 -1.01 9.21 3.75
CA ILE A 98 -2.37 9.69 3.56
C ILE A 98 -2.52 10.99 4.34
N LYS A 99 -3.07 12.01 3.70
CA LYS A 99 -3.24 13.34 4.31
C LYS A 99 -4.66 13.55 4.82
N GLN A 100 -5.65 12.99 4.13
CA GLN A 100 -7.06 13.15 4.48
C GLN A 100 -7.50 12.13 5.54
N GLU A 101 -8.60 12.43 6.21
CA GLU A 101 -9.30 11.50 7.09
C GLU A 101 -10.38 10.77 6.28
N TRP A 102 -10.55 9.49 6.56
CA TRP A 102 -11.32 8.56 5.73
C TRP A 102 -12.15 7.60 6.57
N LEU A 103 -11.62 7.16 7.71
CA LEU A 103 -12.26 6.28 8.70
C LEU A 103 -12.30 6.97 10.06
#